data_AF-A0A699Z973-F1
#
_entry.id   AF-A0A699Z973-F1
#
_cell.length_a   1.000
_cell.length_b   1.000
_cell.length_c   1.000
_cell.angle_alpha   90.00
_cell.angle_beta   90.00
_cell.angle_gamma   90.00
#
_symmetry.space_group_name_H-M   'P 1'
#
loop_
_entity.id
_entity.type
_entity.pdbx_description
1 polymer ?
#
loop_
_entity_poly.entity_id
_entity_poly.type
_entity_poly.pdbx_seq_one_letter_code
_entity_poly.pdbx_strand_id
1 'polypeptide(L)' 'MEYLHAKRIVHFDLKAANVLVGWREGAAMAKVADFGLSKQRQQTFVTGVNSLRGTLPWTAPEIIHSPKAVTEK' A
#
# COMPACT_ATOMS: atom_id res chain seq x y z
N MET A 1 4.87 5.04 5.61
CA MET A 1 4.01 3.84 5.78
C MET A 1 3.71 3.52 7.23
N GLU A 2 4.61 3.86 8.17
CA GLU A 2 4.42 3.62 9.61
C GLU A 2 3.03 3.99 10.14
N TYR A 3 2.50 5.18 9.80
CA TYR A 3 1.15 5.57 10.21
C TYR A 3 0.04 4.63 9.70
N LEU A 4 0.11 4.21 8.44
CA LEU A 4 -0.88 3.30 7.85
C LEU A 4 -0.76 1.90 8.48
N HIS A 5 0.46 1.39 8.63
CA HIS A 5 0.72 0.09 9.24
C HIS A 5 0.32 0.05 10.72
N ALA A 6 0.55 1.13 11.47
CA ALA A 6 0.06 1.27 12.85
C ALA A 6 -1.48 1.20 12.94
N LYS A 7 -2.18 1.65 11.89
CA LYS A 7 -3.64 1.51 11.73
C LYS A 7 -4.07 0.19 11.09
N ARG A 8 -3.12 -0.72 10.85
CA ARG A 8 -3.31 -2.00 10.15
C ARG A 8 -3.87 -1.81 8.73
N ILE A 9 -3.45 -0.77 8.03
CA ILE A 9 -3.87 -0.49 6.65
C ILE A 9 -2.69 -0.75 5.71
N VAL A 10 -2.91 -1.62 4.73
CA VAL A 10 -1.96 -1.88 3.65
C VAL A 10 -2.47 -1.22 2.37
N HIS A 11 -1.60 -0.44 1.70
CA HIS A 11 -1.99 0.37 0.53
C HIS A 11 -2.21 -0.45 -0.75
N PHE A 12 -1.40 -1.49 -0.96
CA PHE A 12 -1.33 -2.38 -2.14
C PHE A 12 -0.96 -1.77 -3.50
N ASP A 13 -1.03 -0.46 -3.69
CA ASP A 13 -0.60 0.17 -4.94
C ASP A 13 0.32 1.39 -4.69
N LEU A 14 1.34 1.21 -3.87
CA LEU A 14 2.31 2.29 -3.60
C LEU A 14 3.25 2.42 -4.81
N LYS A 15 3.18 3.57 -5.48
CA LYS A 15 4.00 3.92 -6.65
C LYS A 15 4.16 5.43 -6.75
N ALA A 16 5.13 5.89 -7.53
CA ALA A 16 5.39 7.33 -7.70
C ALA A 16 4.15 8.12 -8.15
N ALA A 17 3.34 7.56 -9.05
CA ALA A 17 2.10 8.18 -9.52
C ALA A 17 1.05 8.39 -8.41
N ASN A 18 1.15 7.65 -7.30
CA ASN A 18 0.24 7.74 -6.15
C ASN A 18 0.85 8.56 -4.99
N VAL A 19 1.97 9.26 -5.24
CA VAL A 19 2.55 10.23 -4.30
C VAL A 19 2.36 11.62 -4.86
N LEU A 20 1.42 12.36 -4.27
CA LEU A 20 1.15 13.75 -4.65
C LEU A 20 2.14 14.66 -3.95
N VAL A 21 2.75 15.56 -4.72
CA VAL A 21 3.67 16.58 -4.19
C VAL A 21 3.01 17.94 -4.34
N GLY A 22 2.85 18.63 -3.21
CA GLY A 22 2.35 20.00 -3.17
C GLY A 22 3.34 20.93 -2.47
N TRP A 23 3.15 22.23 -2.62
CA TRP A 23 3.91 23.22 -1.88
C TRP A 23 3.10 23.73 -0.70
N ARG A 24 3.67 23.72 0.51
CA ARG A 24 3.02 24.21 1.72
C ARG A 24 4.05 24.82 2.65
N GLU A 25 3.75 26.00 3.20
CA GLU A 25 4.58 26.66 4.23
C GLU A 25 6.06 26.79 3.83
N GLY A 26 6.32 27.08 2.54
CA GLY A 26 7.68 27.29 2.03
C GLY A 26 8.46 26.00 1.73
N ALA A 27 7.85 24.83 1.84
CA ALA A 27 8.50 23.55 1.56
C ALA A 27 7.65 22.65 0.65
N ALA A 28 8.31 21.75 -0.06
CA ALA A 28 7.66 20.66 -0.78
C ALA A 28 7.14 19.61 0.23
N MET A 29 5.88 19.21 0.08
CA MET A 29 5.22 18.25 0.95
C MET A 29 4.63 17.11 0.13
N ALA A 30 5.01 15.88 0.47
CA ALA A 30 4.52 14.67 -0.17
C ALA A 30 3.34 14.06 0.61
N LYS A 31 2.33 13.58 -0.11
CA LYS A 31 1.17 12.86 0.44
C LYS A 31 0.89 11.61 -0.38
N VAL A 32 0.64 10.50 0.31
CA VAL A 32 0.18 9.25 -0.33
C VAL A 32 -1.30 9.40 -0.70
N ALA A 33 -1.66 8.98 -1.90
CA ALA A 33 -3.01 9.03 -2.46
C ALA A 33 -3.38 7.68 -3.10
N ASP A 34 -4.63 7.58 -3.55
CA ASP A 34 -5.22 6.40 -4.21
C ASP A 34 -5.28 5.14 -3.34
N PHE A 35 -6.17 5.17 -2.36
CA PHE A 35 -6.44 4.06 -1.45
C PHE A 35 -7.46 3.06 -2.02
N GLY A 36 -7.77 3.09 -3.32
CA GLY A 36 -8.82 2.26 -3.93
C GLY A 36 -8.55 0.75 -3.81
N LEU A 37 -7.27 0.37 -3.69
CA LEU A 37 -6.84 -1.01 -3.49
C LEU A 37 -6.46 -1.34 -2.04
N SER A 38 -6.57 -0.38 -1.13
CA SER A 38 -6.16 -0.56 0.26
C SER A 38 -7.04 -1.54 1.01
N LYS A 39 -6.46 -2.25 1.98
CA LYS A 39 -7.19 -3.15 2.88
C LYS A 39 -6.76 -2.96 4.32
N GLN A 40 -7.74 -3.10 5.21
CA GLN A 40 -7.50 -3.19 6.64
C GLN A 40 -7.24 -4.65 7.04
N ARG A 41 -6.14 -4.87 7.76
CA ARG A 41 -5.71 -6.17 8.24
C ARG A 41 -6.39 -6.49 9.57
N GLN A 42 -6.97 -7.67 9.68
CA GLN A 42 -7.61 -8.11 10.93
C GLN A 42 -6.60 -8.73 11.92
N GLN A 43 -5.55 -9.41 11.43
CA GLN A 43 -4.50 -10.08 12.25
C GLN A 43 -3.11 -9.95 11.62
N THR A 44 -2.25 -10.98 11.54
CA THR A 44 -0.89 -10.90 10.95
C THR A 44 -0.90 -10.84 9.42
N PHE A 45 -1.94 -11.40 8.80
CA PHE A 45 -2.09 -11.50 7.35
C PHE A 45 -3.23 -10.64 6.83
N VAL A 46 -3.09 -10.15 5.61
CA VAL A 46 -4.18 -9.47 4.91
C VAL A 46 -5.11 -10.51 4.29
N THR A 47 -6.33 -10.62 4.81
CA THR A 47 -7.35 -11.53 4.28
C THR A 47 -8.01 -10.95 3.03
N GLY A 48 -8.39 -11.81 2.08
CA GLY A 48 -9.14 -11.40 0.88
C GLY A 48 -8.30 -10.87 -0.29
N VAL A 49 -6.97 -11.08 -0.28
CA VAL A 49 -6.12 -10.90 -1.47
C VAL A 49 -6.31 -12.12 -2.38
N ASN A 50 -7.43 -12.18 -3.11
CA ASN A 50 -7.81 -13.35 -3.93
C ASN A 50 -7.35 -13.23 -5.39
N SER A 51 -6.67 -12.13 -5.74
CA SER A 51 -6.25 -11.80 -7.11
C SER A 51 -5.01 -10.91 -7.06
N LEU A 52 -4.21 -10.94 -8.13
CA LEU A 52 -3.11 -9.99 -8.32
C LEU A 52 -3.66 -8.55 -8.22
N ARG A 53 -3.01 -7.70 -7.41
CA ARG A 53 -3.41 -6.31 -7.16
C ARG A 53 -2.19 -5.41 -7.14
N GLY A 54 -2.44 -4.15 -7.47
CA GLY A 54 -1.40 -3.14 -7.62
C GLY A 54 -0.76 -3.17 -9.00
N THR A 55 0.24 -2.33 -9.16
CA THR A 55 0.96 -2.15 -10.43
C THR A 55 2.18 -3.06 -10.45
N LEU A 56 2.17 -4.08 -11.33
CA LEU A 56 3.13 -5.20 -11.43
C LEU A 56 4.61 -4.89 -11.08
N PRO A 57 5.24 -3.83 -11.63
CA PRO A 57 6.63 -3.47 -11.31
C PRO A 57 6.91 -3.15 -9.83
N TRP A 58 5.88 -2.77 -9.07
CA TRP A 58 5.94 -2.34 -7.67
C TRP A 58 5.35 -3.39 -6.72
N THR A 59 4.83 -4.49 -7.28
CA THR A 59 4.17 -5.54 -6.52
C THR A 59 5.21 -6.44 -5.86
N ALA A 60 5.09 -6.65 -4.55
CA ALA A 60 5.96 -7.52 -3.79
C ALA A 60 5.83 -8.99 -4.24
N PRO A 61 6.91 -9.79 -4.24
CA PRO A 61 6.91 -11.15 -4.79
C PRO A 61 5.92 -12.09 -4.08
N GLU A 62 5.67 -11.91 -2.79
CA GLU A 62 4.69 -12.69 -2.03
C GLU A 62 3.25 -12.50 -2.55
N ILE A 63 2.92 -11.34 -3.13
CA ILE A 63 1.60 -11.11 -3.74
C ILE A 63 1.45 -11.94 -5.03
N ILE A 64 2.55 -12.18 -5.74
CA ILE A 64 2.58 -12.94 -6.99
C ILE A 64 2.57 -14.45 -6.70
N HIS A 65 3.42 -14.89 -5.76
CA HIS A 65 3.67 -16.32 -5.52
C HIS A 65 2.79 -16.92 -4.42
N SER A 66 2.28 -16.11 -3.49
CA SER A 66 1.53 -16.59 -2.33
C SER A 66 0.53 -15.55 -1.81
N PRO A 67 -0.53 -15.24 -2.58
CA PRO A 67 -1.48 -14.18 -2.25
C PRO A 67 -2.22 -14.38 -0.91
N LYS A 68 -2.20 -15.58 -0.32
CA LYS A 68 -2.74 -15.87 1.02
C LYS A 68 -1.79 -15.53 2.19
N ALA A 69 -0.51 -15.28 1.93
CA ALA A 69 0.53 -15.07 2.94
C ALA A 69 1.14 -13.65 2.86
N VAL A 70 0.36 -12.66 2.40
CA VAL A 70 0.85 -11.30 2.21
C VAL A 70 0.95 -10.58 3.55
N THR A 71 2.14 -9.99 3.78
CA THR A 71 2.48 -9.20 4.96
C THR A 71 2.78 -7.76 4.56
N GLU A 72 2.82 -6.85 5.53
CA GLU A 72 3.31 -5.48 5.30
C GLU A 72 4.81 -5.46 5.62
N LYS A 73 5.66 -5.14 4.64
CA LYS A 73 7.06 -4.75 4.91
C LYS A 73 7.12 -3.24 5.11
#